data_AF-A0A495QMG4-F1
#
_entry.id   AF-A0A495QMG4-F1
#
_cell.length_a   1.000
_cell.length_b   1.000
_cell.length_c   1.000
_cell.angle_alpha   90.00
_cell.angle_beta   90.00
_cell.angle_gamma   90.00
#
_symmetry.space_group_name_H-M   'P 1'
#
loop_
_entity.id
_entity.type
_entity.pdbx_description
1 polymer ?
#
loop_
_entity_poly.entity_id
_entity_poly.type
_entity_poly.pdbx_seq_one_letter_code
_entity_poly.pdbx_strand_id
1 'polypeptide(L)'
;MQSTQADSEIEEEHLLNFVVNSLEEELTVDLDENVEVTTETLCEVLAGASAGGTSINHVCETTDDSPHANTVRGHLTDQFELDSVEAVGDTLLQRDALATLPDRPVEVCADLHLDPYYGDEDETEALYSSQAKRGTTTFHAYATLYVRVRNKRYTLAVRQLVAGETTSDVLAEFLELLDGLDLGVKAVYLDRGFYNSTCLKLLYAHNYAYVMPIVKWGETIQNKLSEGWSREIEHDLAGEVEFPVFIDCVYQQGRYDEHGV
;
A
#
# COMPACT_ATOMS: atom_id res chain seq x y z
N MET A 1 3.16 45.70 20.28
CA MET A 1 2.40 44.84 19.35
C MET A 1 2.56 43.43 19.88
N GLN A 2 1.51 42.88 20.49
CA GLN A 2 1.47 41.46 20.83
C GLN A 2 1.33 40.70 19.52
N SER A 3 2.23 39.76 19.24
CA SER A 3 2.01 38.78 18.21
C SER A 3 0.84 37.92 18.65
N THR A 4 -0.28 38.00 17.94
CA THR A 4 -1.33 36.99 17.99
C THR A 4 -0.67 35.68 17.58
N GLN A 5 -0.43 34.82 18.55
CA GLN A 5 -0.11 33.42 18.31
C GLN A 5 -1.36 32.86 17.65
N ALA A 6 -1.30 32.62 16.33
CA ALA A 6 -2.36 31.89 15.65
C ALA A 6 -2.53 30.57 16.41
N ASP A 7 -3.77 30.25 16.80
CA ASP A 7 -4.08 28.95 17.35
C ASP A 7 -3.61 27.91 16.34
N SER A 8 -2.58 27.14 16.74
CA SER A 8 -2.02 26.07 15.93
C SER A 8 -2.84 24.79 16.09
N GLU A 9 -4.16 24.92 16.23
CA GLU A 9 -5.08 23.82 16.43
C GLU A 9 -5.67 23.46 15.06
N ILE A 10 -5.35 22.26 14.60
CA ILE A 10 -5.90 21.72 13.36
C ILE A 10 -7.27 21.16 13.70
N GLU A 11 -8.32 21.82 13.23
CA GLU A 11 -9.69 21.34 13.33
C GLU A 11 -9.99 20.32 12.23
N GLU A 12 -10.99 19.46 12.47
CA GLU A 12 -11.41 18.41 11.53
C GLU A 12 -11.84 19.00 10.18
N GLU A 13 -12.52 20.15 10.21
CA GLU A 13 -12.92 20.88 9.00
C GLU A 13 -11.72 21.31 8.14
N HIS A 14 -10.59 21.66 8.75
CA HIS A 14 -9.39 22.03 8.00
C HIS A 14 -8.79 20.82 7.25
N LEU A 15 -8.86 19.63 7.86
CA LEU A 15 -8.40 18.39 7.22
C LEU A 15 -9.34 17.96 6.09
N LEU A 16 -10.65 18.03 6.32
CA LEU A 16 -11.65 17.71 5.29
C LEU A 16 -11.49 18.63 4.09
N ASN A 17 -11.45 19.95 4.31
CA ASN A 17 -11.25 20.93 3.24
C ASN A 17 -9.93 20.72 2.50
N PHE A 18 -8.85 20.36 3.20
CA PHE A 18 -7.58 20.04 2.55
C PHE A 18 -7.71 18.82 1.61
N VAL A 19 -8.37 17.75 2.08
CA VAL A 19 -8.58 16.54 1.28
C VAL A 19 -9.50 16.81 0.09
N VAL A 20 -10.63 17.47 0.31
CA VAL A 20 -11.60 17.78 -0.75
C VAL A 20 -10.99 18.65 -1.84
N ASN A 21 -10.31 19.74 -1.47
CA ASN A 21 -9.65 20.61 -2.44
C ASN A 21 -8.57 19.86 -3.24
N SER A 22 -7.79 19.00 -2.56
CA SER A 22 -6.74 18.20 -3.25
C SER A 22 -7.35 17.21 -4.24
N LEU A 23 -8.46 16.58 -3.87
CA LEU A 23 -9.17 15.65 -4.74
C LEU A 23 -9.83 16.37 -5.91
N GLU A 24 -10.50 17.51 -5.68
CA GLU A 24 -11.16 18.29 -6.72
C GLU A 24 -10.17 18.84 -7.77
N GLU A 25 -8.97 19.24 -7.33
CA GLU A 25 -7.91 19.74 -8.23
C GLU A 25 -7.44 18.68 -9.23
N GLU A 26 -7.36 17.41 -8.82
CA GLU A 26 -6.75 16.34 -9.62
C GLU A 26 -7.78 15.37 -10.23
N LEU A 27 -8.97 15.22 -9.63
CA LEU A 27 -10.04 14.37 -10.14
C LEU A 27 -10.97 15.19 -11.05
N THR A 28 -10.77 15.06 -12.36
CA THR A 28 -11.75 15.55 -13.35
C THR A 28 -13.00 14.68 -13.34
N VAL A 29 -14.12 15.27 -12.92
CA VAL A 29 -15.46 14.69 -13.07
C VAL A 29 -16.26 15.56 -14.04
N ASP A 30 -16.69 14.96 -15.14
CA ASP A 30 -17.57 15.60 -16.12
C ASP A 30 -19.01 15.58 -15.59
N LEU A 31 -19.48 16.74 -15.17
CA LEU A 31 -20.84 16.95 -14.71
C LEU A 31 -21.64 17.63 -15.83
N ASP A 32 -22.76 17.02 -16.25
CA ASP A 32 -23.66 17.61 -17.24
C ASP A 32 -24.26 18.92 -16.71
N GLU A 33 -24.50 19.89 -17.59
CA GLU A 33 -25.03 21.23 -17.22
C GLU A 33 -26.37 21.18 -16.45
N ASN A 34 -27.08 20.04 -16.50
CA ASN A 34 -28.37 19.83 -15.83
C ASN A 34 -28.27 19.06 -14.50
N VAL A 35 -27.07 18.75 -14.02
CA VAL A 35 -26.84 18.02 -12.76
C VAL A 35 -26.59 19.02 -11.62
N GLU A 36 -27.36 18.92 -10.54
CA GLU A 36 -27.23 19.81 -9.36
C GLU A 36 -26.01 19.47 -8.45
N VAL A 37 -25.29 18.39 -8.76
CA VAL A 37 -24.15 17.91 -7.95
C VAL A 37 -22.86 18.51 -8.48
N THR A 38 -21.99 18.98 -7.59
CA THR A 38 -20.63 19.49 -7.91
C THR A 38 -19.56 18.44 -7.61
N THR A 39 -18.36 18.61 -8.19
CA THR A 39 -17.20 17.74 -7.92
C THR A 39 -16.78 17.83 -6.46
N GLU A 40 -16.79 19.04 -5.89
CA GLU A 40 -16.59 19.30 -4.46
C GLU A 40 -17.50 18.41 -3.60
N THR A 41 -18.82 18.42 -3.84
CA THR A 41 -19.79 17.63 -3.07
C THR A 41 -19.58 16.12 -3.24
N LEU A 42 -19.17 15.65 -4.43
CA LEU A 42 -18.79 14.24 -4.62
C LEU A 42 -17.56 13.90 -3.76
N CYS A 43 -16.54 14.75 -3.77
CA CYS A 43 -15.31 14.57 -2.98
C CYS A 43 -15.58 14.62 -1.48
N GLU A 44 -16.48 15.49 -1.00
CA GLU A 44 -16.91 15.53 0.41
C GLU A 44 -17.54 14.21 0.85
N VAL A 45 -18.45 13.66 0.04
CA VAL A 45 -19.09 12.37 0.34
C VAL A 45 -18.05 11.24 0.39
N LEU A 46 -17.13 11.21 -0.57
CA LEU A 46 -16.05 10.23 -0.61
C LEU A 46 -15.11 10.36 0.61
N ALA A 47 -14.63 11.57 0.88
CA ALA A 47 -13.75 11.85 2.01
C ALA A 47 -14.42 11.50 3.34
N GLY A 48 -15.69 11.85 3.51
CA GLY A 48 -16.49 11.49 4.68
C GLY A 48 -16.66 9.98 4.84
N ALA A 49 -16.95 9.26 3.75
CA ALA A 49 -17.10 7.80 3.78
C ALA A 49 -15.78 7.11 4.13
N SER A 50 -14.68 7.54 3.52
CA SER A 50 -13.33 7.01 3.75
C SER A 50 -12.82 7.31 5.17
N ALA A 51 -12.92 8.55 5.64
CA ALA A 51 -12.48 8.95 6.97
C ALA A 51 -13.34 8.32 8.08
N GLY A 52 -14.65 8.22 7.85
CA GLY A 52 -15.59 7.60 8.77
C GLY A 52 -15.59 6.06 8.76
N GLY A 53 -14.92 5.43 7.79
CA GLY A 53 -14.98 3.97 7.61
C GLY A 53 -16.40 3.46 7.39
N THR A 54 -17.22 4.24 6.67
CA THR A 54 -18.65 4.00 6.47
C THR A 54 -19.00 4.01 4.98
N SER A 55 -20.27 3.75 4.65
CA SER A 55 -20.72 3.71 3.27
C SER A 55 -21.11 5.09 2.74
N ILE A 56 -21.01 5.29 1.41
CA ILE A 56 -21.58 6.44 0.70
C ILE A 56 -23.05 6.68 1.09
N ASN A 57 -23.84 5.60 1.19
CA ASN A 57 -25.24 5.68 1.63
C ASN A 57 -25.38 6.36 2.99
N HIS A 58 -24.56 5.95 3.96
CA HIS A 58 -24.63 6.50 5.31
C HIS A 58 -24.30 7.99 5.32
N VAL A 59 -23.23 8.40 4.63
CA VAL A 59 -22.85 9.82 4.53
C VAL A 59 -23.97 10.61 3.89
N CYS A 60 -24.51 10.15 2.76
CA CYS A 60 -25.59 10.88 2.09
C CYS A 60 -26.90 10.95 2.90
N GLU A 61 -27.15 10.01 3.79
CA GLU A 61 -28.34 10.02 4.66
C GLU A 61 -28.15 10.88 5.92
N THR A 62 -26.91 11.18 6.30
CA THR A 62 -26.58 11.83 7.58
C THR A 62 -26.00 13.23 7.43
N THR A 63 -25.65 13.64 6.21
CA THR A 63 -25.16 14.99 5.91
C THR A 63 -26.27 15.80 5.22
N ASP A 64 -26.54 17.00 5.75
CA ASP A 64 -27.47 17.95 5.13
C ASP A 64 -26.97 18.36 3.74
N ASP A 65 -27.89 18.64 2.82
CA ASP A 65 -27.61 19.06 1.43
C ASP A 65 -26.75 18.07 0.60
N SER A 66 -26.58 16.82 1.06
CA SER A 66 -25.89 15.78 0.29
C SER A 66 -26.72 15.30 -0.92
N PRO A 67 -26.08 14.96 -2.05
CA PRO A 67 -26.74 14.28 -3.16
C PRO A 67 -27.28 12.91 -2.73
N HIS A 68 -28.21 12.39 -3.52
CA HIS A 68 -28.69 11.03 -3.34
C HIS A 68 -27.56 10.02 -3.64
N ALA A 69 -27.40 8.99 -2.81
CA ALA A 69 -26.28 8.04 -2.90
C ALA A 69 -26.16 7.34 -4.27
N ASN A 70 -27.28 7.08 -4.96
CA ASN A 70 -27.27 6.52 -6.32
C ASN A 70 -26.68 7.49 -7.36
N THR A 71 -26.85 8.80 -7.18
CA THR A 71 -26.23 9.81 -8.05
C THR A 71 -24.71 9.75 -7.89
N VAL A 72 -24.23 9.72 -6.64
CA VAL A 72 -22.78 9.57 -6.34
C VAL A 72 -22.23 8.30 -6.98
N ARG A 73 -22.85 7.15 -6.74
CA ARG A 73 -22.42 5.87 -7.34
C ARG A 73 -22.43 5.89 -8.86
N GLY A 74 -23.44 6.51 -9.48
CA GLY A 74 -23.51 6.64 -10.93
C GLY A 74 -22.27 7.32 -11.51
N HIS A 75 -21.89 8.48 -10.95
CA HIS A 75 -20.68 9.18 -11.38
C HIS A 75 -19.40 8.37 -11.15
N LEU A 76 -19.29 7.67 -10.02
CA LEU A 76 -18.14 6.80 -9.77
C LEU A 76 -18.06 5.67 -10.80
N THR A 77 -19.16 4.96 -11.03
CA THR A 77 -19.19 3.86 -12.00
C THR A 77 -18.91 4.31 -13.43
N ASP A 78 -19.41 5.50 -13.81
CA ASP A 78 -19.31 5.98 -15.19
C ASP A 78 -17.97 6.64 -15.52
N GLN A 79 -17.25 7.18 -14.53
CA GLN A 79 -16.11 8.07 -14.77
C GLN A 79 -14.82 7.70 -14.02
N PHE A 80 -14.89 6.88 -12.97
CA PHE A 80 -13.71 6.50 -12.20
C PHE A 80 -13.12 5.20 -12.74
N GLU A 81 -12.39 5.34 -13.84
CA GLU A 81 -11.51 4.28 -14.35
C GLU A 81 -10.36 4.03 -13.37
N LEU A 82 -10.20 2.78 -12.93
CA LEU A 82 -9.27 2.40 -11.86
C LEU A 82 -7.84 2.91 -12.11
N ASP A 83 -7.29 2.69 -13.30
CA ASP A 83 -5.94 3.12 -13.66
C ASP A 83 -5.75 4.63 -13.51
N SER A 84 -6.81 5.41 -13.80
CA SER A 84 -6.78 6.87 -13.66
C SER A 84 -6.83 7.28 -12.19
N VAL A 85 -7.65 6.60 -11.39
CA VAL A 85 -7.74 6.82 -9.94
C VAL A 85 -6.43 6.48 -9.24
N GLU A 86 -5.79 5.36 -9.62
CA GLU A 86 -4.47 4.99 -9.10
C GLU A 86 -3.42 6.04 -9.46
N ALA A 87 -3.35 6.48 -10.73
CA ALA A 87 -2.40 7.50 -11.15
C ALA A 87 -2.58 8.86 -10.44
N VAL A 88 -3.83 9.31 -10.29
CA VAL A 88 -4.17 10.54 -9.55
C VAL A 88 -3.86 10.38 -8.06
N GLY A 89 -4.25 9.25 -7.47
CA GLY A 89 -3.99 8.93 -6.07
C GLY A 89 -2.49 8.92 -5.75
N ASP A 90 -1.69 8.26 -6.59
CA ASP A 90 -0.24 8.20 -6.46
C ASP A 90 0.40 9.60 -6.58
N THR A 91 -0.10 10.42 -7.51
CA THR A 91 0.33 11.82 -7.67
C THR A 91 0.09 12.61 -6.37
N LEU A 92 -1.11 12.52 -5.81
CA LEU A 92 -1.48 13.19 -4.56
C LEU A 92 -0.65 12.69 -3.37
N LEU A 93 -0.44 11.37 -3.28
CA LEU A 93 0.38 10.77 -2.23
C LEU A 93 1.83 11.23 -2.30
N GLN A 94 2.39 11.36 -3.51
CA GLN A 94 3.78 11.76 -3.72
C GLN A 94 4.01 13.25 -3.51
N ARG A 95 3.09 14.12 -3.97
CA ARG A 95 3.22 15.58 -3.99
C ARG A 95 3.71 16.15 -2.65
N ASP A 96 3.01 15.82 -1.57
CA ASP A 96 3.32 16.33 -0.23
C ASP A 96 4.30 15.45 0.53
N ALA A 97 4.31 14.13 0.25
CA ALA A 97 5.24 13.20 0.87
C ALA A 97 6.68 13.57 0.52
N LEU A 98 7.01 13.72 -0.76
CA LEU A 98 8.39 13.96 -1.23
C LEU A 98 8.96 15.26 -0.67
N ALA A 99 8.16 16.32 -0.59
CA ALA A 99 8.55 17.59 0.01
C ALA A 99 8.85 17.48 1.53
N THR A 100 8.28 16.48 2.19
CA THR A 100 8.44 16.23 3.63
C THR A 100 9.63 15.30 3.94
N LEU A 101 10.08 14.52 2.95
CA LEU A 101 11.17 13.56 3.13
C LEU A 101 12.52 14.27 3.37
N PRO A 102 13.42 13.66 4.16
CA PRO A 102 14.72 14.24 4.41
C PRO A 102 15.61 14.12 3.16
N ASP A 103 16.50 15.10 2.96
CA ASP A 103 17.54 15.08 1.93
C ASP A 103 18.68 14.10 2.31
N ARG A 104 18.35 12.80 2.32
CA ARG A 104 19.26 11.67 2.53
C ARG A 104 18.56 10.37 2.13
N PRO A 105 19.32 9.29 1.87
CA PRO A 105 18.71 8.00 1.56
C PRO A 105 17.72 7.51 2.63
N VAL A 106 16.55 7.06 2.17
CA VAL A 106 15.44 6.56 2.99
C VAL A 106 15.24 5.06 2.83
N GLU A 107 14.55 4.46 3.80
CA GLU A 107 14.13 3.06 3.72
C GLU A 107 12.70 3.03 3.17
N VAL A 108 12.45 2.15 2.20
CA VAL A 108 11.13 1.97 1.61
C VAL A 108 10.62 0.57 1.91
N CYS A 109 9.32 0.40 1.95
CA CYS A 109 8.67 -0.88 2.21
C CYS A 109 7.60 -1.15 1.16
N ALA A 110 7.53 -2.38 0.66
CA ALA A 110 6.41 -2.87 -0.13
C ALA A 110 5.68 -3.99 0.63
N ASP A 111 4.35 -3.93 0.63
CA ASP A 111 3.49 -4.87 1.35
C ASP A 111 2.27 -5.24 0.52
N LEU A 112 1.81 -6.48 0.63
CA LEU A 112 0.64 -7.01 -0.06
C LEU A 112 -0.52 -7.22 0.92
N HIS A 113 -1.64 -6.56 0.65
CA HIS A 113 -2.87 -6.65 1.41
C HIS A 113 -3.88 -7.52 0.67
N LEU A 114 -4.45 -8.51 1.36
CA LEU A 114 -5.49 -9.38 0.82
C LEU A 114 -6.73 -9.31 1.71
N ASP A 115 -7.77 -8.66 1.20
CA ASP A 115 -9.07 -8.55 1.87
C ASP A 115 -10.01 -9.66 1.37
N PRO A 116 -10.38 -10.63 2.24
CA PRO A 116 -11.22 -11.76 1.85
C PRO A 116 -12.55 -11.32 1.24
N TYR A 117 -12.87 -11.84 0.06
CA TYR A 117 -14.16 -11.66 -0.59
C TYR A 117 -15.01 -12.94 -0.44
N TYR A 118 -16.29 -12.75 -0.13
CA TYR A 118 -17.27 -13.81 0.10
C TYR A 118 -18.59 -13.60 -0.65
N GLY A 119 -18.67 -12.56 -1.50
CA GLY A 119 -19.85 -12.30 -2.32
C GLY A 119 -19.86 -13.16 -3.59
N ASP A 120 -20.73 -12.79 -4.53
CA ASP A 120 -20.78 -13.45 -5.83
C ASP A 120 -19.59 -12.99 -6.68
N GLU A 121 -18.78 -13.94 -7.15
CA GLU A 121 -17.60 -13.67 -7.98
C GLU A 121 -18.00 -13.27 -9.41
N ASP A 122 -19.19 -13.67 -9.87
CA ASP A 122 -19.71 -13.32 -11.20
C ASP A 122 -20.24 -11.87 -11.23
N GLU A 123 -20.52 -11.26 -10.07
CA GLU A 123 -21.03 -9.88 -9.94
C GLU A 123 -19.93 -8.88 -9.54
N THR A 124 -18.67 -9.31 -9.40
CA THR A 124 -17.58 -8.44 -8.96
C THR A 124 -16.34 -8.62 -9.82
N GLU A 125 -15.87 -7.51 -10.35
CA GLU A 125 -14.65 -7.46 -11.15
C GLU A 125 -13.42 -7.24 -10.27
N ALA A 126 -12.23 -7.35 -10.88
CA ALA A 126 -10.95 -7.03 -10.25
C ALA A 126 -10.65 -7.83 -8.97
N LEU A 127 -11.16 -9.07 -8.92
CA LEU A 127 -10.85 -10.04 -7.87
C LEU A 127 -9.48 -10.69 -8.12
N TYR A 128 -8.79 -10.98 -7.03
CA TYR A 128 -7.50 -11.64 -7.00
C TYR A 128 -7.61 -13.02 -6.36
N SER A 129 -6.99 -14.01 -7.00
CA SER A 129 -6.97 -15.39 -6.52
C SER A 129 -5.65 -15.73 -5.84
N SER A 130 -5.71 -16.22 -4.60
CA SER A 130 -4.54 -16.64 -3.83
C SER A 130 -4.75 -17.98 -3.14
N GLN A 131 -3.73 -18.43 -2.39
CA GLN A 131 -3.90 -19.55 -1.48
C GLN A 131 -5.01 -19.26 -0.47
N ALA A 132 -5.71 -20.31 -0.04
CA ALA A 132 -6.81 -20.18 0.89
C ALA A 132 -6.38 -19.46 2.18
N LYS A 133 -7.02 -18.34 2.48
CA LYS A 133 -6.85 -17.58 3.73
C LYS A 133 -8.23 -17.21 4.26
N ARG A 134 -8.42 -17.35 5.57
CA ARG A 134 -9.71 -17.04 6.24
C ARG A 134 -10.93 -17.70 5.55
N GLY A 135 -10.75 -18.88 4.96
CA GLY A 135 -11.84 -19.65 4.34
C GLY A 135 -12.23 -19.27 2.91
N THR A 136 -11.49 -18.38 2.25
CA THR A 136 -11.68 -18.06 0.82
C THR A 136 -10.35 -18.09 0.07
N THR A 137 -10.40 -18.26 -1.25
CA THR A 137 -9.27 -18.10 -2.18
C THR A 137 -9.35 -16.80 -2.97
N THR A 138 -10.40 -16.00 -2.73
CA THR A 138 -10.76 -14.85 -3.55
C THR A 138 -10.69 -13.58 -2.69
N PHE A 139 -10.04 -12.55 -3.20
CA PHE A 139 -9.69 -11.36 -2.44
C PHE A 139 -9.84 -10.09 -3.28
N HIS A 140 -10.12 -8.96 -2.64
CA HIS A 140 -9.61 -7.68 -3.13
C HIS A 140 -8.15 -7.58 -2.68
N ALA A 141 -7.25 -7.34 -3.63
CA ALA A 141 -5.82 -7.33 -3.36
C ALA A 141 -5.21 -6.00 -3.75
N TYR A 142 -4.35 -5.47 -2.88
CA TYR A 142 -3.64 -4.22 -3.11
C TYR A 142 -2.21 -4.37 -2.64
N ALA A 143 -1.26 -3.82 -3.39
CA ALA A 143 0.09 -3.60 -2.90
C ALA A 143 0.27 -2.11 -2.57
N THR A 144 1.06 -1.85 -1.55
CA THR A 144 1.41 -0.48 -1.15
C THR A 144 2.91 -0.32 -1.11
N LEU A 145 3.41 0.80 -1.63
CA LEU A 145 4.79 1.24 -1.48
C LEU A 145 4.81 2.44 -0.52
N TYR A 146 5.61 2.39 0.53
CA TYR A 146 5.73 3.51 1.46
C TYR A 146 7.16 3.74 1.93
N VAL A 147 7.50 5.01 2.15
CA VAL A 147 8.75 5.42 2.79
C VAL A 147 8.60 5.39 4.30
N ARG A 148 9.62 4.89 5.00
CA ARG A 148 9.72 4.95 6.45
C ARG A 148 10.72 6.02 6.89
N VAL A 149 10.24 7.04 7.59
CA VAL A 149 11.08 8.09 8.20
C VAL A 149 10.66 8.34 9.64
N ARG A 150 11.60 8.23 10.59
CA ARG A 150 11.37 8.55 12.02
C ARG A 150 10.10 7.87 12.60
N ASN A 151 9.90 6.59 12.30
CA ASN A 151 8.72 5.79 12.66
C ASN A 151 7.37 6.30 12.09
N LYS A 152 7.41 7.18 11.09
CA LYS A 152 6.25 7.53 10.26
C LYS A 152 6.34 6.82 8.91
N ARG A 153 5.19 6.52 8.33
CA ARG A 153 5.04 5.95 7.00
C ARG A 153 4.44 7.00 6.07
N TYR A 154 5.02 7.16 4.90
CA TYR A 154 4.52 8.02 3.84
C TYR A 154 4.28 7.14 2.63
N THR A 155 3.01 6.90 2.28
CA THR A 155 2.67 6.11 1.10
C THR A 155 3.09 6.86 -0.15
N LEU A 156 3.71 6.18 -1.10
CA LEU A 156 4.11 6.70 -2.40
C LEU A 156 3.21 6.16 -3.52
N ALA A 157 2.77 4.91 -3.39
CA ALA A 157 1.91 4.28 -4.37
C ALA A 157 0.99 3.23 -3.77
N VAL A 158 -0.19 3.08 -4.38
CA VAL A 158 -1.14 1.99 -4.14
C VAL A 158 -1.53 1.38 -5.47
N ARG A 159 -1.37 0.06 -5.61
CA ARG A 159 -1.67 -0.67 -6.85
C ARG A 159 -2.62 -1.83 -6.54
N GLN A 160 -3.77 -1.89 -7.20
CA GLN A 160 -4.68 -3.03 -7.13
C GLN A 160 -4.09 -4.22 -7.91
N LEU A 161 -4.28 -5.43 -7.38
CA LEU A 161 -3.96 -6.65 -8.11
C LEU A 161 -5.25 -7.37 -8.50
N VAL A 162 -5.30 -7.87 -9.73
CA VAL A 162 -6.40 -8.69 -10.26
C VAL A 162 -5.92 -10.08 -10.67
N ALA A 163 -6.87 -10.96 -11.02
CA ALA A 163 -6.58 -12.31 -11.43
C ALA A 163 -5.57 -12.38 -12.58
N GLY A 164 -4.47 -13.09 -12.36
CA GLY A 164 -3.39 -13.29 -13.33
C GLY A 164 -2.16 -12.43 -13.07
N GLU A 165 -2.30 -11.34 -12.32
CA GLU A 165 -1.15 -10.52 -11.91
C GLU A 165 -0.34 -11.18 -10.80
N THR A 166 0.94 -10.83 -10.75
CA THR A 166 1.91 -11.41 -9.82
C THR A 166 2.53 -10.34 -8.92
N THR A 167 3.08 -10.77 -7.79
CA THR A 167 3.84 -9.85 -6.92
C THR A 167 5.09 -9.30 -7.59
N SER A 168 5.61 -9.95 -8.64
CA SER A 168 6.70 -9.43 -9.45
C SER A 168 6.27 -8.31 -10.40
N ASP A 169 5.05 -8.35 -10.94
CA ASP A 169 4.55 -7.30 -11.84
C ASP A 169 4.46 -5.98 -11.07
N VAL A 170 3.76 -5.99 -9.92
CA VAL A 170 3.64 -4.81 -9.06
C VAL A 170 4.98 -4.37 -8.45
N LEU A 171 5.89 -5.30 -8.14
CA LEU A 171 7.22 -4.91 -7.67
C LEU A 171 8.00 -4.20 -8.78
N ALA A 172 7.91 -4.64 -10.04
CA ALA A 172 8.57 -3.97 -11.15
C ALA A 172 8.06 -2.52 -11.28
N GLU A 173 6.75 -2.31 -11.25
CA GLU A 173 6.14 -0.98 -11.29
C GLU A 173 6.64 -0.09 -10.12
N PHE A 174 6.70 -0.63 -8.90
CA PHE A 174 7.22 0.10 -7.74
C PHE A 174 8.70 0.44 -7.86
N LEU A 175 9.54 -0.46 -8.39
CA LEU A 175 10.97 -0.17 -8.56
C LEU A 175 11.19 0.86 -9.68
N GLU A 176 10.42 0.79 -10.77
CA GLU A 176 10.44 1.80 -11.84
C GLU A 176 9.99 3.18 -11.32
N LEU A 177 8.95 3.22 -10.49
CA LEU A 177 8.53 4.46 -9.82
C LEU A 177 9.67 5.02 -8.96
N LEU A 178 10.29 4.20 -8.11
CA LEU A 178 11.40 4.64 -7.25
C LEU A 178 12.58 5.20 -8.06
N ASP A 179 12.92 4.56 -9.17
CA ASP A 179 14.00 5.01 -10.07
C ASP A 179 13.68 6.36 -10.75
N GLY A 180 12.39 6.66 -10.93
CA GLY A 180 11.91 7.92 -11.51
C GLY A 180 11.83 9.09 -10.52
N LEU A 181 11.82 8.80 -9.22
CA LEU A 181 11.72 9.82 -8.17
C LEU A 181 13.08 10.43 -7.84
N ASP A 182 13.12 11.72 -7.49
CA ASP A 182 14.31 12.37 -6.91
C ASP A 182 14.45 11.98 -5.42
N LEU A 183 14.61 10.67 -5.18
CA LEU A 183 14.64 10.07 -3.85
C LEU A 183 15.77 9.04 -3.75
N GLY A 184 16.72 9.28 -2.85
CA GLY A 184 17.71 8.26 -2.52
C GLY A 184 17.07 7.09 -1.75
N VAL A 185 17.13 5.87 -2.28
CA VAL A 185 16.67 4.66 -1.57
C VAL A 185 17.87 3.92 -0.99
N LYS A 186 17.87 3.77 0.34
CA LYS A 186 18.89 3.03 1.09
C LYS A 186 18.65 1.53 1.04
N ALA A 187 17.41 1.10 1.20
CA ALA A 187 17.01 -0.30 1.18
C ALA A 187 15.50 -0.45 0.95
N VAL A 188 15.12 -1.55 0.32
CA VAL A 188 13.74 -1.98 0.11
C VAL A 188 13.41 -3.11 1.10
N TYR A 189 12.37 -2.93 1.90
CA TYR A 189 11.86 -3.94 2.82
C TYR A 189 10.61 -4.59 2.25
N LEU A 190 10.62 -5.91 2.18
CA LEU A 190 9.56 -6.68 1.54
C LEU A 190 9.06 -7.75 2.51
N ASP A 191 7.78 -8.04 2.43
CA ASP A 191 7.21 -9.18 3.14
C ASP A 191 7.50 -10.50 2.38
N ARG A 192 7.07 -11.63 2.94
CA ARG A 192 7.27 -12.95 2.32
C ARG A 192 6.39 -13.19 1.08
N GLY A 193 5.38 -12.37 0.82
CA GLY A 193 4.55 -12.45 -0.38
C GLY A 193 5.34 -12.14 -1.66
N PHE A 194 6.41 -11.37 -1.54
CA PHE A 194 7.36 -11.09 -2.62
C PHE A 194 8.48 -12.13 -2.74
N TYR A 195 8.48 -13.19 -1.93
CA TYR A 195 9.51 -14.24 -1.97
C TYR A 195 9.31 -15.18 -3.17
N ASN A 196 9.82 -14.75 -4.33
CA ASN A 196 9.94 -15.54 -5.54
C ASN A 196 11.19 -15.15 -6.34
N SER A 197 11.61 -15.99 -7.28
CA SER A 197 12.85 -15.79 -8.04
C SER A 197 12.80 -14.54 -8.92
N THR A 198 11.65 -14.20 -9.50
CA THR A 198 11.47 -13.00 -10.33
C THR A 198 11.64 -11.72 -9.52
N CYS A 199 11.01 -11.61 -8.35
CA CYS A 199 11.19 -10.45 -7.45
C CYS A 199 12.65 -10.26 -7.03
N LEU A 200 13.35 -11.34 -6.68
CA LEU A 200 14.77 -11.26 -6.32
C LEU A 200 15.64 -10.80 -7.51
N LYS A 201 15.37 -11.32 -8.71
CA LYS A 201 16.05 -10.88 -9.94
C LYS A 201 15.80 -9.40 -10.24
N LEU A 202 14.58 -8.90 -10.01
CA LEU A 202 14.25 -7.48 -10.17
C LEU A 202 15.07 -6.62 -9.19
N LEU A 203 15.13 -6.99 -7.91
CA LEU A 203 15.93 -6.26 -6.91
C LEU A 203 17.42 -6.19 -7.30
N TYR A 204 17.96 -7.27 -7.85
CA TYR A 204 19.32 -7.29 -8.39
C TYR A 204 19.49 -6.42 -9.64
N ALA A 205 18.53 -6.47 -10.58
CA ALA A 205 18.59 -5.70 -11.81
C ALA A 205 18.59 -4.18 -11.55
N HIS A 206 17.77 -3.73 -10.59
CA HIS A 206 17.72 -2.33 -10.15
C HIS A 206 18.82 -1.97 -9.13
N ASN A 207 19.65 -2.93 -8.71
CA ASN A 207 20.75 -2.74 -7.76
C ASN A 207 20.30 -2.17 -6.40
N TYR A 208 19.13 -2.60 -5.92
CA TYR A 208 18.62 -2.22 -4.61
C TYR A 208 19.15 -3.15 -3.51
N ALA A 209 19.62 -2.57 -2.41
CA ALA A 209 19.76 -3.32 -1.17
C ALA A 209 18.36 -3.68 -0.65
N TYR A 210 18.18 -4.89 -0.10
CA TYR A 210 16.87 -5.32 0.38
C TYR A 210 16.95 -6.17 1.64
N VAL A 211 15.81 -6.27 2.33
CA VAL A 211 15.57 -7.29 3.36
C VAL A 211 14.21 -7.90 3.08
N MET A 212 14.20 -9.23 2.96
CA MET A 212 13.00 -10.01 2.68
C MET A 212 13.03 -11.29 3.52
N PRO A 213 11.97 -11.60 4.30
CA PRO A 213 11.86 -12.88 4.98
C PRO A 213 11.80 -14.03 3.98
N ILE A 214 12.65 -15.03 4.17
CA ILE A 214 12.61 -16.25 3.37
C ILE A 214 11.42 -17.14 3.76
N VAL A 215 10.85 -17.86 2.80
CA VAL A 215 9.89 -18.92 3.08
C VAL A 215 10.63 -20.24 3.27
N LYS A 216 10.23 -21.02 4.28
CA LYS A 216 10.88 -22.30 4.68
C LYS A 216 10.57 -23.45 3.72
N TRP A 217 10.88 -23.28 2.44
CA TRP A 217 10.63 -24.27 1.39
C TRP A 217 11.83 -25.17 1.15
N GLY A 218 11.61 -26.48 1.19
CA GLY A 218 12.62 -27.51 0.96
C GLY A 218 13.36 -27.94 2.24
N GLU A 219 13.81 -29.20 2.25
CA GLU A 219 14.50 -29.80 3.39
C GLU A 219 15.80 -29.07 3.74
N THR A 220 16.52 -28.57 2.72
CA THR A 220 17.80 -27.86 2.92
C THR A 220 17.65 -26.65 3.83
N ILE A 221 16.72 -25.74 3.53
CA ILE A 221 16.54 -24.53 4.34
C ILE A 221 15.93 -24.86 5.71
N GLN A 222 15.06 -25.86 5.78
CA GLN A 222 14.49 -26.32 7.05
C GLN A 222 15.58 -26.89 7.99
N ASN A 223 16.51 -27.69 7.46
CA ASN A 223 17.65 -28.21 8.20
C ASN A 223 18.61 -27.09 8.62
N LYS A 224 18.86 -26.11 7.75
CA LYS A 224 19.70 -24.96 8.11
C LYS A 224 19.07 -24.11 9.21
N LEU A 225 17.74 -23.97 9.23
CA LEU A 225 17.02 -23.18 10.24
C LEU A 225 16.80 -23.93 11.56
N SER A 226 17.04 -25.25 11.63
CA SER A 226 16.95 -26.01 12.89
C SER A 226 18.23 -25.99 13.72
N GLU A 227 19.32 -25.45 13.17
CA GLU A 227 20.58 -25.29 13.86
C GLU A 227 20.59 -23.97 14.67
N GLY A 228 20.85 -24.04 15.98
CA GLY A 228 20.61 -22.95 16.93
C GLY A 228 21.76 -21.96 17.11
N TRP A 229 22.22 -21.28 16.05
CA TRP A 229 23.08 -20.09 16.21
C TRP A 229 22.98 -19.12 15.02
N SER A 230 23.16 -17.83 15.30
CA SER A 230 23.16 -16.79 14.27
C SER A 230 24.34 -16.93 13.30
N ARG A 231 24.08 -16.79 12.00
CA ARG A 231 25.07 -16.99 10.92
C ARG A 231 24.54 -16.51 9.57
N GLU A 232 25.44 -16.46 8.60
CA GLU A 232 25.11 -16.27 7.19
C GLU A 232 25.25 -17.58 6.43
N ILE A 233 24.34 -17.85 5.51
CA ILE A 233 24.40 -18.97 4.58
C ILE A 233 24.09 -18.50 3.16
N GLU A 234 24.65 -19.16 2.16
CA GLU A 234 24.18 -19.02 0.79
C GLU A 234 22.95 -19.88 0.56
N HIS A 235 21.94 -19.31 -0.10
CA HIS A 235 20.72 -20.02 -0.48
C HIS A 235 20.43 -19.81 -1.95
N ASP A 236 20.01 -20.89 -2.60
CA ASP A 236 19.54 -20.91 -3.97
C ASP A 236 18.01 -21.15 -3.97
N LEU A 237 17.28 -20.32 -4.70
CA LEU A 237 15.85 -20.50 -4.92
C LEU A 237 15.63 -21.13 -6.29
N ALA A 238 15.35 -22.44 -6.27
CA ALA A 238 14.97 -23.26 -7.43
C ALA A 238 15.97 -23.25 -8.60
N GLY A 239 17.26 -23.05 -8.33
CA GLY A 239 18.33 -22.98 -9.33
C GLY A 239 18.33 -21.68 -10.14
N GLU A 240 17.51 -20.71 -9.76
CA GLU A 240 17.29 -19.50 -10.55
C GLU A 240 18.01 -18.27 -10.01
N VAL A 241 18.21 -18.20 -8.70
CA VAL A 241 18.79 -17.04 -8.03
C VAL A 241 19.43 -17.46 -6.71
N GLU A 242 20.70 -17.08 -6.55
CA GLU A 242 21.48 -17.27 -5.32
C GLU A 242 21.52 -15.95 -4.53
N PHE A 243 21.41 -16.05 -3.20
CA PHE A 243 21.43 -14.90 -2.29
C PHE A 243 21.88 -15.31 -0.88
N PRO A 244 22.48 -14.37 -0.13
CA PRO A 244 22.81 -14.59 1.27
C PRO A 244 21.55 -14.56 2.13
N VAL A 245 21.48 -15.47 3.10
CA VAL A 245 20.47 -15.51 4.14
C VAL A 245 21.13 -15.32 5.50
N PHE A 246 20.73 -14.24 6.17
CA PHE A 246 21.15 -13.94 7.54
C PHE A 246 20.15 -14.59 8.51
N ILE A 247 20.63 -15.58 9.26
CA ILE A 247 19.87 -16.24 10.32
C ILE A 247 20.24 -15.54 11.63
N ASP A 248 19.25 -14.93 12.29
CA ASP A 248 19.41 -14.36 13.62
C ASP A 248 18.63 -15.15 14.66
N CYS A 249 19.34 -15.77 15.60
CA CYS A 249 18.81 -16.59 16.66
C CYS A 249 18.67 -15.77 17.95
N VAL A 250 17.46 -15.72 18.51
CA VAL A 250 17.22 -15.10 19.81
C VAL A 250 17.57 -16.10 20.91
N TYR A 251 18.68 -15.89 21.60
CA TYR A 251 19.08 -16.75 22.71
C TYR A 251 18.20 -16.49 23.94
N GLN A 252 17.54 -17.53 24.43
CA GLN A 252 16.83 -17.50 25.71
C GLN A 252 17.87 -17.50 26.83
N GLN A 253 18.19 -16.32 27.35
CA GLN A 253 19.13 -16.12 28.46
C GLN A 253 18.53 -16.55 29.82
N GLY A 254 18.02 -17.78 29.94
CA GLY A 254 17.42 -18.28 31.18
C GLY A 254 16.09 -17.63 31.54
N ARG A 255 15.40 -17.02 30.57
CA ARG A 255 14.06 -16.45 30.78
C ARG A 255 13.08 -17.62 30.86
N TYR A 256 12.30 -17.72 31.93
CA TYR A 256 11.39 -18.83 32.22
C TYR A 256 12.04 -20.20 32.45
N ASP A 257 13.28 -20.25 32.94
CA ASP A 257 14.08 -21.48 33.11
C ASP A 257 14.37 -22.25 31.81
N GLU A 258 14.14 -21.62 30.65
CA GLU A 258 14.51 -22.18 29.35
C GLU A 258 15.94 -21.74 28.98
N HIS A 259 16.75 -22.73 28.57
CA HIS A 259 18.15 -22.54 28.13
C HIS A 259 18.27 -23.00 26.68
N GLY A 260 18.68 -22.10 25.78
CA GLY A 260 18.88 -22.44 24.37
C GLY A 260 18.69 -21.26 23.42
N VAL A 261 18.57 -21.59 22.14
CA VAL A 261 18.01 -20.74 21.08
C VAL A 261 16.54 -21.11 20.91
#